data_AF-A0A817AH86-F1
#
_entry.id   AF-A0A817AH86-F1
#
_cell.length_a   1.000
_cell.length_b   1.000
_cell.length_c   1.000
_cell.angle_alpha   90.00
_cell.angle_beta   90.00
_cell.angle_gamma   90.00
#
_symmetry.space_group_name_H-M   'P 1'
#
loop_
_entity.id
_entity.type
_entity.pdbx_description
1 polymer ?
#
loop_
_entity_poly.entity_id
_entity_poly.type
_entity_poly.pdbx_seq_one_letter_code
_entity_poly.pdbx_strand_id
1 'polypeptide(L)'
;MDGARLMNAAIQLNIQPAKLVECCDSVSFCLSKGLAAPVGSLVVGTHDFIRRAKRLRKVLGGGMRQVGVLAAAGIISLTKMPELLELDHQHAKLLAQGLSKIHGCEIDPENDVQTNIVVFQLDPDKINIDASTFATILKNEYQILVTVQGKFRCRFVAHYMISKENIEYVLQKVKQVLENNKK
;
A
#
# COMPACT_ATOMS: atom_id res chain seq x y z
N MET A 1 -13.97 0.02 -13.02
CA MET A 1 -13.45 -0.19 -11.65
C MET A 1 -12.05 0.39 -11.51
N ASP A 2 -11.73 1.05 -10.40
CA ASP A 2 -10.34 1.38 -10.05
C ASP A 2 -9.67 0.17 -9.38
N GLY A 3 -8.74 -0.46 -10.10
CA GLY A 3 -7.99 -1.64 -9.65
C GLY A 3 -6.54 -1.33 -9.31
N ALA A 4 -6.23 -0.14 -8.79
CA ALA A 4 -4.87 0.24 -8.39
C ALA A 4 -4.15 -0.79 -7.48
N ARG A 5 -4.89 -1.59 -6.73
CA ARG A 5 -4.38 -2.73 -5.92
C ARG A 5 -5.14 -4.03 -6.19
N LEU A 6 -5.66 -4.24 -7.40
CA LEU A 6 -6.44 -5.43 -7.77
C LEU A 6 -5.75 -6.75 -7.39
N MET A 7 -4.43 -6.87 -7.64
CA MET A 7 -3.70 -8.10 -7.28
C MET A 7 -3.68 -8.38 -5.77
N ASN A 8 -3.64 -7.33 -4.94
CA ASN A 8 -3.69 -7.53 -3.48
C ASN A 8 -5.05 -8.11 -3.07
N ALA A 9 -6.15 -7.60 -3.64
CA ALA A 9 -7.48 -8.13 -3.37
C ALA A 9 -7.63 -9.57 -3.89
N ALA A 10 -7.13 -9.87 -5.08
CA ALA A 10 -7.19 -11.21 -5.66
C ALA A 10 -6.46 -12.25 -4.81
N ILE A 11 -5.27 -11.90 -4.31
CA ILE A 11 -4.47 -12.77 -3.44
C ILE A 11 -5.14 -12.97 -2.08
N GLN A 12 -5.62 -11.90 -1.44
CA GLN A 12 -6.31 -12.02 -0.15
C GLN A 12 -7.56 -12.90 -0.24
N LEU A 13 -8.31 -12.80 -1.34
CA LEU A 13 -9.52 -13.60 -1.57
C LEU A 13 -9.22 -14.99 -2.15
N ASN A 14 -7.96 -15.30 -2.43
CA ASN A 14 -7.52 -16.53 -3.08
C ASN A 14 -8.30 -16.87 -4.36
N ILE A 15 -8.48 -15.87 -5.23
CA ILE A 15 -9.15 -16.04 -6.53
C ILE A 15 -8.34 -15.40 -7.66
N GLN A 16 -8.61 -15.82 -8.89
CA GLN A 16 -8.00 -15.21 -10.06
C GLN A 16 -8.45 -13.74 -10.19
N PRO A 17 -7.54 -12.79 -10.52
CA PRO A 17 -7.89 -11.39 -10.69
C PRO A 17 -9.02 -11.13 -11.69
N ALA A 18 -9.14 -11.99 -12.71
CA ALA A 18 -10.22 -11.91 -13.71
C ALA A 18 -11.62 -12.05 -13.10
N LYS A 19 -11.79 -12.90 -12.08
CA LYS A 19 -13.07 -13.09 -11.39
C LYS A 19 -13.53 -11.83 -10.66
N LEU A 20 -12.60 -11.07 -10.07
CA LEU A 20 -12.92 -9.81 -9.37
C LEU A 20 -13.47 -8.73 -10.28
N VAL A 21 -13.18 -8.82 -11.58
CA VAL A 21 -13.52 -7.78 -12.55
C VAL A 21 -14.48 -8.27 -13.63
N GLU A 22 -15.04 -9.47 -13.49
CA GLU A 22 -15.91 -10.07 -14.49
C GLU A 22 -17.16 -9.22 -14.78
N CYS A 23 -17.69 -8.56 -13.74
CA CYS A 23 -18.85 -7.67 -13.83
C CYS A 23 -18.46 -6.22 -14.17
N CYS A 24 -17.22 -5.95 -14.59
CA CYS A 24 -16.75 -4.61 -14.91
C CYS A 24 -16.55 -4.41 -16.41
N ASP A 25 -17.14 -3.36 -16.99
CA ASP A 25 -16.92 -3.00 -18.40
C ASP A 25 -15.46 -2.57 -18.69
N SER A 26 -14.80 -2.00 -17.68
CA SER A 26 -13.41 -1.58 -17.75
C SER A 26 -12.74 -1.51 -16.39
N VAL A 27 -11.41 -1.65 -16.39
CA VAL A 27 -10.57 -1.70 -15.19
C VAL A 27 -9.33 -0.84 -15.41
N SER A 28 -9.00 0.01 -14.44
CA SER A 28 -7.64 0.56 -14.33
C SER A 28 -6.80 -0.31 -13.40
N PHE A 29 -5.51 -0.44 -13.68
CA PHE A 29 -4.62 -1.34 -12.95
C PHE A 29 -3.24 -0.71 -12.80
N CYS A 30 -2.68 -0.61 -11.59
CA CYS A 30 -1.38 0.01 -11.39
C CYS A 30 -0.25 -1.01 -11.36
N LEU A 31 0.82 -0.73 -12.12
CA LEU A 31 2.05 -1.52 -12.11
C LEU A 31 3.05 -0.97 -11.08
N SER A 32 3.01 0.35 -10.83
CA SER A 32 4.00 1.05 -10.02
C SER A 32 3.64 1.19 -8.53
N LYS A 33 3.00 0.17 -7.97
CA LYS A 33 2.68 0.08 -6.54
C LYS A 33 3.28 -1.20 -5.96
N GLY A 34 2.46 -2.11 -5.42
CA GLY A 34 2.94 -3.40 -4.91
C GLY A 34 3.62 -4.28 -5.97
N LEU A 35 3.38 -4.01 -7.27
CA LEU A 35 4.02 -4.74 -8.36
C LEU A 35 5.37 -4.16 -8.81
N ALA A 36 5.89 -3.16 -8.10
CA ALA A 36 7.27 -2.66 -8.21
C ALA A 36 7.73 -2.07 -9.56
N ALA A 37 6.85 -1.86 -10.55
CA ALA A 37 7.25 -1.12 -11.74
C ALA A 37 7.68 0.31 -11.36
N PRO A 38 8.69 0.90 -12.01
CA PRO A 38 9.07 2.28 -11.73
C PRO A 38 7.96 3.27 -12.14
N VAL A 39 7.30 3.00 -13.26
CA VAL A 39 6.20 3.81 -13.80
C VAL A 39 5.24 2.87 -14.51
N GLY A 40 3.94 3.15 -14.40
CA GLY A 40 2.96 2.57 -15.32
C GLY A 40 1.64 2.21 -14.67
N SER A 41 0.60 2.31 -15.48
CA SER A 41 -0.72 1.76 -15.21
C SER A 41 -1.33 1.30 -16.52
N LEU A 42 -2.23 0.34 -16.44
CA LEU A 42 -2.96 -0.21 -17.57
C LEU A 42 -4.44 0.15 -17.45
N VAL A 43 -5.10 0.24 -18.60
CA VAL A 43 -6.54 0.33 -18.71
C VAL A 43 -6.97 -0.84 -19.58
N VAL A 44 -7.91 -1.63 -19.08
CA VAL A 44 -8.41 -2.87 -19.70
C VAL A 44 -9.91 -2.71 -19.93
N GLY A 45 -10.42 -3.26 -21.04
CA GLY A 45 -11.83 -3.23 -21.41
C GLY A 45 -12.02 -3.70 -22.85
N THR A 46 -13.21 -3.50 -23.41
CA THR A 46 -13.52 -3.91 -24.79
C THR A 46 -12.67 -3.18 -25.82
N HIS A 47 -12.55 -3.76 -27.02
CA HIS A 47 -11.76 -3.17 -28.11
C HIS A 47 -12.21 -1.74 -28.46
N ASP A 48 -13.52 -1.49 -28.53
CA ASP A 48 -14.06 -0.15 -28.83
C ASP A 48 -13.78 0.85 -27.72
N PHE A 49 -13.84 0.41 -26.45
CA PHE A 49 -13.45 1.21 -25.31
C PHE A 49 -11.96 1.59 -25.38
N ILE A 50 -11.07 0.62 -25.63
CA ILE A 50 -9.63 0.87 -25.74
C ILE A 50 -9.30 1.78 -26.93
N ARG A 51 -10.04 1.70 -28.05
CA ARG A 51 -9.88 2.62 -29.19
C ARG A 51 -10.12 4.07 -28.76
N ARG A 52 -11.21 4.34 -28.01
CA ARG A 52 -11.52 5.67 -27.46
C ARG A 52 -10.48 6.10 -26.41
N ALA A 53 -10.09 5.20 -25.51
CA ALA A 53 -9.10 5.47 -24.47
C ALA A 53 -7.73 5.86 -25.07
N LYS A 54 -7.28 5.20 -26.16
CA LYS A 54 -6.04 5.57 -26.87
C LYS A 54 -6.10 6.98 -27.47
N ARG A 55 -7.26 7.40 -28.01
CA ARG A 55 -7.46 8.78 -28.49
C ARG A 55 -7.34 9.78 -27.34
N LEU A 56 -8.04 9.54 -26.23
CA LEU A 56 -7.96 10.38 -25.03
C LEU A 56 -6.55 10.43 -24.46
N ARG A 57 -5.84 9.30 -24.40
CA ARG A 57 -4.43 9.23 -23.98
C ARG A 57 -3.56 10.18 -24.81
N LYS A 58 -3.83 10.35 -26.11
CA LYS A 58 -3.07 11.28 -26.95
C LYS A 58 -3.40 12.74 -26.64
N VAL A 59 -4.69 13.06 -26.43
CA VAL A 59 -5.16 14.40 -26.05
C VAL A 59 -4.58 14.84 -24.71
N LEU A 60 -4.56 13.93 -23.72
CA LEU A 60 -4.02 14.17 -22.39
C LEU A 60 -2.48 14.11 -22.31
N GLY A 61 -1.78 13.96 -23.44
CA GLY A 61 -0.31 13.94 -23.49
C GLY A 61 0.36 12.61 -23.11
N GLY A 62 -0.37 11.56 -22.74
CA GLY A 62 0.17 10.23 -22.39
C GLY A 62 0.69 9.40 -23.58
N GLY A 63 0.67 9.94 -24.79
CA GLY A 63 1.17 9.30 -26.01
C GLY A 63 2.69 9.36 -26.14
N MET A 64 3.40 8.71 -25.20
CA MET A 64 4.87 8.65 -25.14
C MET A 64 5.47 7.86 -26.32
N ARG A 65 6.77 8.07 -26.58
CA ARG A 65 7.52 7.43 -27.67
C ARG A 65 8.16 6.12 -27.24
N GLN A 66 9.45 6.09 -26.91
CA GLN A 66 10.21 4.89 -26.55
C GLN A 66 9.82 4.30 -25.18
N VAL A 67 8.53 4.10 -24.94
CA VAL A 67 7.91 3.59 -23.70
C VAL A 67 8.18 2.10 -23.48
N GLY A 68 8.76 1.40 -24.47
CA GLY A 68 9.15 -0.01 -24.38
C GLY A 68 10.04 -0.31 -23.18
N VAL A 69 10.91 0.63 -22.78
CA VAL A 69 11.76 0.50 -21.58
C VAL A 69 10.90 0.35 -20.31
N LEU A 70 9.87 1.18 -20.17
CA LEU A 70 8.93 1.11 -19.03
C LEU A 70 8.02 -0.12 -19.13
N ALA A 71 7.58 -0.46 -20.35
CA ALA A 71 6.74 -1.63 -20.59
C ALA A 71 7.46 -2.95 -20.22
N ALA A 72 8.77 -3.04 -20.46
CA ALA A 72 9.57 -4.20 -20.07
C ALA A 72 9.52 -4.45 -18.55
N ALA A 73 9.68 -3.40 -17.74
CA ALA A 73 9.50 -3.49 -16.30
C ALA A 73 8.05 -3.89 -15.93
N GLY A 74 7.06 -3.37 -16.65
CA GLY A 74 5.66 -3.74 -16.50
C GLY A 74 5.35 -5.22 -16.75
N ILE A 75 6.04 -5.86 -17.70
CA ILE A 75 5.89 -7.31 -17.96
C ILE A 75 6.38 -8.11 -16.74
N ILE A 76 7.55 -7.79 -16.21
CA ILE A 76 8.08 -8.42 -14.99
C ILE A 76 7.13 -8.20 -13.80
N SER A 77 6.61 -6.97 -13.68
CA SER A 77 5.66 -6.57 -12.64
C SER A 77 4.38 -7.42 -12.65
N LEU A 78 3.91 -7.84 -13.83
CA LEU A 78 2.73 -8.69 -13.96
C LEU A 78 3.01 -10.18 -13.78
N THR A 79 4.20 -10.62 -14.18
CA THR A 79 4.49 -12.06 -14.33
C THR A 79 5.25 -12.66 -13.16
N LYS A 80 5.95 -11.85 -12.37
CA LYS A 80 6.80 -12.33 -11.26
C LYS A 80 6.45 -11.67 -9.92
N MET A 81 6.24 -10.35 -9.92
CA MET A 81 6.02 -9.61 -8.67
C MET A 81 4.74 -9.97 -7.89
N PRO A 82 3.65 -10.52 -8.47
CA PRO A 82 2.50 -10.95 -7.69
C PRO A 82 2.82 -12.00 -6.62
N GLU A 83 3.85 -12.83 -6.83
CA GLU A 83 4.29 -13.88 -5.90
C GLU A 83 4.75 -13.31 -4.55
N LEU A 84 5.17 -12.05 -4.51
CA LEU A 84 5.67 -11.40 -3.29
C LEU A 84 4.57 -10.69 -2.49
N LEU A 85 3.39 -10.49 -3.07
CA LEU A 85 2.33 -9.72 -2.41
C LEU A 85 1.75 -10.43 -1.19
N GLU A 86 1.77 -11.77 -1.17
CA GLU A 86 1.37 -12.52 0.03
C GLU A 86 2.31 -12.23 1.21
N LEU A 87 3.61 -12.13 0.95
CA LEU A 87 4.58 -11.73 1.97
C LEU A 87 4.33 -10.30 2.46
N ASP A 88 3.96 -9.37 1.56
CA ASP A 88 3.57 -8.02 1.95
C ASP A 88 2.34 -8.03 2.90
N HIS A 89 1.37 -8.93 2.67
CA HIS A 89 0.20 -9.09 3.55
C HIS A 89 0.60 -9.64 4.91
N GLN A 90 1.47 -10.65 4.93
CA GLN A 90 2.00 -11.23 6.16
C GLN A 90 2.77 -10.19 6.98
N HIS A 91 3.61 -9.38 6.34
CA HIS A 91 4.34 -8.29 7.01
C HIS A 91 3.40 -7.20 7.55
N ALA A 92 2.38 -6.81 6.78
CA ALA A 92 1.36 -5.88 7.25
C ALA A 92 0.60 -6.44 8.47
N LYS A 93 0.24 -7.72 8.44
CA LYS A 93 -0.41 -8.40 9.57
C LYS A 93 0.48 -8.44 10.81
N LEU A 94 1.76 -8.79 10.64
CA LEU A 94 2.76 -8.78 11.71
C LEU A 94 2.89 -7.39 12.35
N LEU A 95 2.99 -6.35 11.51
CA LEU A 95 3.05 -4.96 11.96
C LEU A 95 1.80 -4.58 12.76
N ALA A 96 0.61 -4.91 12.25
CA ALA A 96 -0.66 -4.63 12.93
C ALA A 96 -0.76 -5.33 14.30
N GLN A 97 -0.40 -6.61 14.36
CA GLN A 97 -0.37 -7.38 15.60
C GLN A 97 0.62 -6.81 16.60
N GLY A 98 1.78 -6.34 16.16
CA GLY A 98 2.74 -5.64 17.01
C GLY A 98 2.20 -4.32 17.53
N LEU A 99 1.61 -3.49 16.65
CA LEU A 99 1.03 -2.19 17.00
C LEU A 99 -0.12 -2.34 18.01
N SER A 100 -0.99 -3.35 17.86
CA SER A 100 -2.11 -3.60 18.79
C SER A 100 -1.68 -3.87 20.24
N LYS A 101 -0.40 -4.24 20.45
CA LYS A 101 0.17 -4.49 21.78
C LYS A 101 0.88 -3.27 22.37
N ILE A 102 1.01 -2.18 21.60
CA ILE A 102 1.70 -0.96 22.01
C ILE A 102 0.69 -0.01 22.66
N HIS A 103 1.03 0.49 23.84
CA HIS A 103 0.21 1.47 24.55
C HIS A 103 0.01 2.73 23.70
N GLY A 104 -1.24 3.16 23.57
CA GLY A 104 -1.60 4.34 22.78
C GLY A 104 -1.82 4.07 21.29
N CYS A 105 -1.64 2.85 20.81
CA CYS A 105 -2.07 2.43 19.48
C CYS A 105 -3.43 1.73 19.55
N GLU A 106 -4.34 2.09 18.66
CA GLU A 106 -5.61 1.42 18.45
C GLU A 106 -5.68 0.88 17.03
N ILE A 107 -5.79 -0.44 16.93
CA ILE A 107 -5.98 -1.19 15.69
C ILE A 107 -6.47 -2.59 16.06
N ASP A 108 -7.44 -3.11 15.32
CA ASP A 108 -7.82 -4.52 15.34
C ASP A 108 -7.12 -5.24 14.18
N PRO A 109 -6.07 -6.03 14.43
CA PRO A 109 -5.33 -6.69 13.36
C PRO A 109 -6.20 -7.62 12.50
N GLU A 110 -7.25 -8.23 13.06
CA GLU A 110 -8.09 -9.20 12.36
C GLU A 110 -9.09 -8.55 11.43
N ASN A 111 -9.71 -7.45 11.87
CA ASN A 111 -10.75 -6.77 11.10
C ASN A 111 -10.19 -5.65 10.21
N ASP A 112 -9.19 -4.90 10.68
CA ASP A 112 -8.72 -3.68 9.99
C ASP A 112 -7.67 -3.96 8.88
N VAL A 113 -7.03 -5.14 8.90
CA VAL A 113 -5.91 -5.45 7.99
C VAL A 113 -6.20 -6.70 7.15
N GLN A 114 -6.61 -6.44 5.91
CA GLN A 114 -6.93 -7.45 4.90
C GLN A 114 -5.84 -7.61 3.83
N THR A 115 -4.95 -6.63 3.66
CA THR A 115 -3.89 -6.69 2.63
C THR A 115 -2.63 -6.01 3.17
N ASN A 116 -1.80 -5.42 2.31
CA ASN A 116 -0.55 -4.75 2.69
C ASN A 116 -0.68 -3.36 3.35
N ILE A 117 -1.87 -2.94 3.80
CA ILE A 117 -2.11 -1.61 4.36
C ILE A 117 -2.47 -1.75 5.83
N VAL A 118 -1.79 -0.97 6.67
CA VAL A 118 -2.03 -0.91 8.11
C VAL A 118 -2.40 0.51 8.48
N VAL A 119 -3.66 0.73 8.86
CA VAL A 119 -4.15 2.00 9.36
C VAL A 119 -4.44 1.84 10.84
N PHE A 120 -3.90 2.73 11.66
CA PHE A 120 -4.07 2.70 13.11
C PHE A 120 -4.30 4.11 13.64
N GLN A 121 -4.87 4.18 14.82
CA GLN A 121 -5.14 5.42 15.52
C GLN A 121 -4.21 5.54 16.73
N LEU A 122 -3.75 6.76 16.99
CA LEU A 122 -3.14 7.13 18.26
C LEU A 122 -4.27 7.53 19.22
N ASP A 123 -4.35 6.87 20.37
CA ASP A 123 -5.37 7.17 21.36
C ASP A 123 -5.05 8.52 22.05
N PRO A 124 -5.88 9.56 21.84
CA PRO A 124 -5.63 10.89 22.39
C PRO A 124 -5.77 10.93 23.91
N ASP A 125 -6.39 9.95 24.56
CA ASP A 125 -6.52 9.88 26.02
C ASP A 125 -5.31 9.20 26.66
N LYS A 126 -4.53 8.42 25.89
CA LYS A 126 -3.32 7.71 26.34
C LYS A 126 -2.00 8.40 25.97
N ILE A 127 -2.00 9.22 24.92
CA ILE A 127 -0.79 9.83 24.34
C ILE A 127 -0.92 11.36 24.27
N ASN A 128 0.19 12.07 24.49
CA ASN A 128 0.26 13.55 24.52
C ASN A 128 0.57 14.21 23.17
N ILE A 129 0.83 13.42 22.13
CA ILE A 129 1.22 13.90 20.80
C ILE A 129 0.21 13.49 19.74
N ASP A 130 0.12 14.28 18.68
CA ASP A 130 -0.70 13.99 17.52
C ASP A 130 0.08 13.18 16.46
N ALA A 131 -0.61 12.75 15.40
CA ALA A 131 -0.02 11.95 14.32
C ALA A 131 1.09 12.71 13.55
N SER A 132 1.02 14.05 13.47
CA SER A 132 2.01 14.87 12.77
C SER A 132 3.32 14.96 13.56
N THR A 133 3.22 15.22 14.87
CA THR A 133 4.36 15.19 15.77
C THR A 133 4.98 13.80 15.82
N PHE A 134 4.16 12.75 15.96
CA PHE A 134 4.61 11.36 15.92
C PHE A 134 5.38 11.02 14.63
N ALA A 135 4.84 11.38 13.47
CA ALA A 135 5.50 11.15 12.18
C ALA A 135 6.82 11.92 12.05
N THR A 136 6.87 13.14 12.59
CA THR A 136 8.09 13.98 12.57
C THR A 136 9.20 13.37 13.43
N ILE A 137 8.88 12.88 14.63
CA ILE A 137 9.83 12.18 15.51
C ILE A 137 10.36 10.92 14.81
N LEU A 138 9.46 10.06 14.31
CA LEU A 138 9.83 8.84 13.60
C LEU A 138 10.78 9.08 12.42
N LYS A 139 10.50 10.12 11.63
CA LYS A 139 11.33 10.50 10.50
C LYS A 139 12.70 11.01 10.95
N ASN A 140 12.73 12.00 11.83
CA ASN A 140 13.96 12.72 12.12
C ASN A 140 14.94 11.92 12.98
N GLU A 141 14.43 11.11 13.91
CA GLU A 141 15.27 10.34 14.84
C GLU A 141 15.57 8.92 14.34
N TYR A 142 14.63 8.30 13.61
CA TYR A 142 14.70 6.87 13.28
C TYR A 142 14.64 6.56 11.79
N GLN A 143 14.49 7.58 10.94
CA GLN A 143 14.33 7.44 9.48
C GLN A 143 13.13 6.57 9.07
N ILE A 144 12.09 6.55 9.90
CA ILE A 144 10.83 5.84 9.64
C ILE A 144 9.80 6.82 9.06
N LEU A 145 9.29 6.51 7.87
CA LEU A 145 8.25 7.30 7.22
C LEU A 145 6.88 6.67 7.45
N VAL A 146 5.97 7.45 8.03
CA VAL A 146 4.55 7.08 8.20
C VAL A 146 3.67 8.15 7.54
N THR A 147 2.57 7.74 6.91
CA THR A 147 1.61 8.70 6.35
C THR A 147 0.64 9.16 7.43
N VAL A 148 0.46 10.47 7.58
CA VAL A 148 -0.59 11.06 8.41
C VAL A 148 -1.89 11.15 7.60
N GLN A 149 -2.99 10.60 8.13
CA GLN A 149 -4.31 10.58 7.48
C GLN A 149 -5.39 11.33 8.27
N GLY A 150 -5.01 11.94 9.39
CA GLY A 150 -5.89 12.71 10.27
C GLY A 150 -5.14 13.08 11.55
N LYS A 151 -5.79 13.84 12.44
CA LYS A 151 -5.14 14.37 13.65
C LYS A 151 -4.43 13.29 14.47
N PHE A 152 -5.03 12.12 14.60
CA PHE A 152 -4.43 10.98 15.32
C PHE A 152 -4.40 9.70 14.47
N ARG A 153 -4.57 9.81 13.15
CA ARG A 153 -4.69 8.65 12.26
C ARG A 153 -3.43 8.48 11.42
N CYS A 154 -2.82 7.31 11.49
CA CYS A 154 -1.57 6.99 10.82
C CYS A 154 -1.75 5.81 9.85
N ARG A 155 -0.91 5.73 8.81
CA ARG A 155 -0.89 4.62 7.86
C ARG A 155 0.52 4.19 7.50
N PHE A 156 0.78 2.90 7.68
CA PHE A 156 1.90 2.19 7.07
C PHE A 156 1.41 1.34 5.89
N VAL A 157 2.32 1.07 4.95
CA VAL A 157 2.07 0.21 3.80
C VAL A 157 3.28 -0.68 3.61
N ALA A 158 3.10 -1.99 3.74
CA ALA A 158 4.16 -2.96 3.45
C ALA A 158 4.33 -3.12 1.93
N HIS A 159 5.56 -3.34 1.49
CA HIS A 159 5.89 -3.62 0.09
C HIS A 159 7.19 -4.43 0.02
N TYR A 160 7.49 -4.98 -1.15
CA TYR A 160 8.58 -5.95 -1.37
C TYR A 160 9.99 -5.57 -0.87
N MET A 161 10.25 -4.29 -0.54
CA MET A 161 11.54 -3.83 0.00
C MET A 161 11.56 -3.75 1.53
N ILE A 162 10.43 -4.02 2.19
CA ILE A 162 10.28 -3.99 3.63
C ILE A 162 10.43 -5.42 4.14
N SER A 163 11.54 -5.69 4.82
CA SER A 163 11.81 -6.98 5.43
C SER A 163 11.13 -7.12 6.80
N LYS A 164 11.13 -8.34 7.34
CA LYS A 164 10.64 -8.62 8.69
C LYS A 164 11.42 -7.83 9.75
N GLU A 165 12.73 -7.71 9.58
CA GLU A 165 13.61 -6.95 10.48
C GLU A 165 13.25 -5.45 10.45
N ASN A 166 12.83 -4.93 9.30
CA ASN A 166 12.32 -3.55 9.23
C ASN A 166 11.02 -3.41 10.04
N ILE A 167 10.11 -4.40 9.98
CA ILE A 167 8.88 -4.39 10.79
C ILE A 167 9.20 -4.41 12.28
N GLU A 168 10.11 -5.28 12.71
CA GLU A 168 10.54 -5.38 14.11
C GLU A 168 11.19 -4.08 14.61
N TYR A 169 12.06 -3.49 13.80
CA TYR A 169 12.67 -2.19 14.08
C TYR A 169 11.62 -1.08 14.23
N VAL A 170 10.65 -1.01 13.31
CA VAL A 170 9.54 -0.04 13.37
C VAL A 170 8.75 -0.23 14.67
N LEU A 171 8.37 -1.46 15.01
CA LEU A 171 7.61 -1.74 16.24
C LEU A 171 8.37 -1.30 17.49
N GLN A 172 9.67 -1.57 17.55
CA GLN A 172 10.52 -1.14 18.65
C GLN A 172 10.54 0.39 18.79
N LYS A 173 10.73 1.12 17.68
CA LYS A 173 10.81 2.59 17.70
C LYS A 173 9.47 3.26 17.94
N VAL A 174 8.39 2.72 17.39
CA VAL A 174 7.03 3.19 17.69
C VAL A 174 6.74 3.05 19.18
N LYS A 175 7.04 1.89 19.77
CA LYS A 175 6.87 1.66 21.22
C LYS A 175 7.66 2.68 22.04
N GLN A 176 8.94 2.88 21.72
CA GLN A 176 9.81 3.84 22.40
C GLN A 176 9.25 5.27 22.32
N VAL A 177 8.81 5.72 21.15
CA VAL A 177 8.25 7.07 20.98
C VAL A 177 6.96 7.25 21.78
N LEU A 178 6.06 6.26 21.76
CA LEU A 178 4.78 6.37 22.46
C LEU A 178 4.93 6.25 23.99
N GLU A 179 5.87 5.43 24.48
CA GLU A 179 6.19 5.36 25.91
C GLU A 179 6.74 6.70 26.44
N ASN A 180 7.60 7.38 25.67
CA ASN A 180 8.14 8.70 26.03
C ASN A 180 7.09 9.82 26.00
N ASN A 181 5.95 9.60 25.36
CA ASN A 181 4.87 10.59 25.20
C ASN A 181 3.56 10.12 25.84
N LYS A 182 3.65 9.17 26.78
CA LYS A 182 2.52 8.62 27.51
C LYS A 182 1.89 9.65 28.46
N LYS A 183 0.57 9.55 28.66
CA LYS A 183 -0.19 10.27 29.69
C LYS A 183 -0.22 9.53 31.02
#